data_AF-A0A0C3I268-F1
#
_entry.id   AF-A0A0C3I268-F1
#
_cell.length_a   1.000
_cell.length_b   1.000
_cell.length_c   1.000
_cell.angle_alpha   90.00
_cell.angle_beta   90.00
_cell.angle_gamma   90.00
#
_symmetry.space_group_name_H-M   'P 1'
#
loop_
_entity.id
_entity.type
_entity.pdbx_description
1 polymer ?
#
loop_
_entity_poly.entity_id
_entity_poly.type
_entity_poly.pdbx_seq_one_letter_code
_entity_poly.pdbx_strand_id
1 'polypeptide(L)'
;VRQHVLDRNGEQRTPRSPEIRDPSDMQLRELRRAFLDQLAYVCDNIKGGDTVTAIALEAQPSGAIFWVASNNGVSTRTTGFLDRVLCSLQSISVCQTESARSTTEAELFQMCIKFGIRRVKAYQALLRKPLQQCLKNLKRSGEQAGE
;
A
#
# COMPACT_ATOMS: atom_id res chain seq x y z
N VAL A 1 7.48 18.03 -21.89
CA VAL A 1 7.42 16.71 -21.22
C VAL A 1 8.57 16.61 -20.23
N ARG A 2 8.33 16.81 -18.93
CA ARG A 2 9.35 16.54 -17.90
C ARG A 2 9.20 15.07 -17.48
N GLN A 3 10.03 14.21 -18.06
CA GLN A 3 10.21 12.86 -17.54
C GLN A 3 11.03 12.95 -16.25
N HIS A 4 10.38 12.79 -15.12
CA HIS A 4 11.06 12.47 -13.88
C HIS A 4 11.35 10.97 -13.90
N VAL A 5 12.59 10.61 -14.21
CA VAL A 5 13.07 9.23 -14.13
C VAL A 5 13.18 8.88 -12.65
N LEU A 6 12.33 7.99 -12.16
CA LEU A 6 12.52 7.34 -10.87
C LEU A 6 13.77 6.47 -10.96
N ASP A 7 14.64 6.52 -9.95
CA ASP A 7 15.83 5.66 -9.93
C ASP A 7 15.45 4.17 -9.88
N ARG A 8 16.45 3.30 -10.05
CA ARG A 8 16.28 1.85 -10.15
C ARG A 8 15.63 1.19 -8.92
N ASN A 9 15.58 1.89 -7.78
CA ASN A 9 15.04 1.43 -6.50
C ASN A 9 13.90 2.31 -5.94
N GLY A 10 13.60 3.46 -6.55
CA GLY A 10 12.74 4.51 -5.99
C GLY A 10 13.29 5.18 -4.72
N GLU A 11 14.59 5.05 -4.41
CA GLU A 11 15.15 5.45 -3.11
C GLU A 11 15.64 6.91 -3.08
N GLN A 12 16.09 7.47 -4.20
CA GLN A 12 16.43 8.88 -4.30
C GLN A 12 15.16 9.73 -4.36
N ARG A 13 14.79 10.18 -3.16
CA ARG A 13 13.86 11.29 -2.96
C ARG A 13 14.45 12.55 -3.61
N THR A 14 13.68 13.23 -4.44
CA THR A 14 14.02 14.58 -4.92
C THR A 14 14.45 15.45 -3.73
N PRO A 15 15.64 16.09 -3.78
CA PRO A 15 16.12 16.94 -2.70
C PRO A 15 15.11 18.04 -2.40
N ARG A 16 14.85 18.28 -1.11
CA ARG A 16 13.89 19.28 -0.65
C ARG A 16 14.43 20.68 -0.94
N SER A 17 13.65 21.52 -1.62
CA SER A 17 13.87 22.97 -1.55
C SER A 17 13.64 23.41 -0.10
N PRO A 18 14.56 24.19 0.51
CA PRO A 18 14.42 24.65 1.89
C PRO A 18 13.48 25.86 1.91
N GLU A 19 12.19 25.63 1.70
CA GLU A 19 11.19 26.63 2.05
C GLU A 19 10.87 26.47 3.53
N ILE A 20 11.08 27.55 4.31
CA ILE A 20 10.66 27.67 5.69
C ILE A 20 9.14 27.48 5.72
N ARG A 21 8.68 26.36 6.30
CA ARG A 21 7.25 25.99 6.34
C ARG A 21 6.81 25.82 7.79
N ASP A 22 5.58 26.23 8.06
CA ASP A 22 4.92 26.06 9.36
C ASP A 22 4.93 24.56 9.77
N PRO A 23 5.27 24.23 11.03
CA PRO A 23 5.24 22.86 11.55
C PRO A 23 3.92 22.11 11.31
N SER A 24 2.77 22.78 11.38
CA SER A 24 1.44 22.18 11.11
C SER A 24 1.30 21.75 9.65
N ASP A 25 1.89 22.54 8.77
CA ASP A 25 1.93 22.34 7.33
C ASP A 25 2.86 21.18 6.95
N MET A 26 3.93 20.98 7.73
CA MET A 26 4.81 19.81 7.62
C MET A 26 4.06 18.53 8.02
N GLN A 27 3.33 18.54 9.14
CA GLN A 27 2.53 17.40 9.60
C GLN A 27 1.45 16.99 8.58
N LEU A 28 0.72 17.96 8.01
CA LEU A 28 -0.30 17.68 7.00
C LEU A 28 0.29 17.08 5.72
N ARG A 29 1.49 17.53 5.32
CA ARG A 29 2.21 16.97 4.17
C ARG A 29 2.66 15.54 4.43
N GLU A 30 3.15 15.23 5.63
CA GLU A 30 3.53 13.88 6.02
C GLU A 30 2.33 12.95 6.07
N LEU A 31 1.20 13.41 6.60
CA LEU A 31 -0.06 12.65 6.61
C LEU A 31 -0.54 12.33 5.20
N ARG A 32 -0.52 13.32 4.28
CA ARG A 32 -0.87 13.10 2.87
C ARG A 32 0.07 12.10 2.20
N ARG A 33 1.37 12.15 2.48
CA ARG A 33 2.34 11.19 1.94
C ARG A 33 2.06 9.78 2.45
N ALA A 34 1.90 9.62 3.76
CA ALA A 34 1.56 8.33 4.35
C ALA A 34 0.27 7.77 3.76
N PHE A 35 -0.75 8.60 3.56
CA PHE A 35 -2.00 8.21 2.91
C PHE A 35 -1.78 7.69 1.48
N LEU A 36 -1.04 8.42 0.64
CA LEU A 36 -0.74 8.01 -0.73
C LEU A 36 0.12 6.75 -0.78
N ASP A 37 1.08 6.61 0.14
CA ASP A 37 1.92 5.41 0.27
C ASP A 37 1.09 4.18 0.65
N GLN A 38 0.11 4.33 1.55
CA GLN A 38 -0.81 3.24 1.89
C GLN A 38 -1.71 2.86 0.70
N LEU A 39 -2.22 3.84 -0.05
CA LEU A 39 -3.00 3.57 -1.26
C LEU A 39 -2.16 2.84 -2.33
N ALA A 40 -0.92 3.28 -2.53
CA ALA A 40 0.03 2.63 -3.42
C ALA A 40 0.31 1.19 -3.00
N TYR A 41 0.52 0.97 -1.71
CA TYR A 41 0.77 -0.36 -1.14
C TYR A 41 -0.39 -1.33 -1.38
N VAL A 42 -1.63 -0.93 -1.13
CA VAL A 42 -2.79 -1.83 -1.35
C VAL A 42 -3.06 -2.11 -2.83
N CYS A 43 -2.57 -1.25 -3.73
CA CYS A 43 -2.66 -1.45 -5.18
C CYS A 43 -1.61 -2.45 -5.72
N ASP A 44 -0.53 -2.73 -4.99
CA ASP A 44 0.50 -3.71 -5.38
C ASP A 44 0.06 -5.15 -5.07
N ASN A 45 -0.69 -5.75 -6.00
CA ASN A 45 -1.38 -7.03 -5.77
C ASN A 45 -0.66 -8.29 -6.25
N ILE A 46 0.46 -8.17 -6.99
CA ILE A 46 1.26 -9.27 -7.49
C ILE A 46 2.68 -9.15 -6.93
N LYS A 47 3.26 -10.29 -6.54
CA LYS A 47 4.68 -10.35 -6.18
C LYS A 47 5.51 -10.27 -7.47
N GLY A 48 6.53 -9.42 -7.52
CA GLY A 48 7.50 -9.40 -8.63
C GLY A 48 7.82 -8.01 -9.18
N GLY A 49 7.17 -6.95 -8.71
CA GLY A 49 7.50 -5.58 -9.08
C GLY A 49 6.59 -5.00 -10.16
N ASP A 50 5.97 -5.82 -11.00
CA ASP A 50 5.14 -5.36 -12.13
C ASP A 50 3.99 -4.46 -11.69
N THR A 51 3.36 -4.78 -10.56
CA THR A 51 2.19 -4.08 -10.01
C THR A 51 2.55 -3.06 -8.95
N VAL A 52 3.84 -2.84 -8.69
CA VAL A 52 4.28 -1.76 -7.80
C VAL A 52 3.68 -0.47 -8.34
N THR A 53 2.96 0.22 -7.46
CA THR A 53 2.17 1.38 -7.80
C THR A 53 2.77 2.58 -7.09
N ALA A 54 2.82 3.72 -7.77
CA ALA A 54 3.10 5.02 -7.17
C ALA A 54 1.88 5.92 -7.39
N ILE A 55 1.52 6.70 -6.37
CA ILE A 55 0.36 7.59 -6.43
C ILE A 55 0.78 9.00 -6.02
N ALA A 56 0.44 9.98 -6.85
CA ALA A 56 0.60 11.39 -6.54
C ALA A 56 -0.75 12.10 -6.49
N LEU A 57 -0.82 13.19 -5.73
CA LEU A 57 -2.03 14.00 -5.58
C LEU A 57 -1.77 15.40 -6.15
N GLU A 58 -2.61 15.82 -7.07
CA GLU A 58 -2.67 17.18 -7.58
C GLU A 58 -3.93 17.86 -7.05
N ALA A 59 -3.76 19.01 -6.40
CA ALA A 59 -4.87 19.85 -6.00
C ALA A 59 -5.32 20.75 -7.15
N GLN A 60 -6.63 20.78 -7.41
CA GLN A 60 -7.27 21.63 -8.42
C GLN A 60 -8.40 22.44 -7.79
N PRO A 61 -8.83 23.56 -8.42
CA PRO A 61 -9.94 24.36 -7.89
C PRO A 61 -11.25 23.56 -7.70
N SER A 62 -11.49 22.55 -8.55
CA SER A 62 -12.70 21.71 -8.53
C SER A 62 -12.56 20.42 -7.74
N GLY A 63 -11.39 20.14 -7.13
CA GLY A 63 -11.17 18.89 -6.40
C GLY A 63 -9.71 18.44 -6.44
N ALA A 64 -9.49 17.13 -6.42
CA ALA A 64 -8.14 16.58 -6.48
C ALA A 64 -8.05 15.50 -7.56
N ILE A 65 -6.90 15.46 -8.26
CA ILE A 65 -6.57 14.41 -9.21
C ILE A 65 -5.55 13.46 -8.58
N PHE A 66 -5.86 12.16 -8.62
CA PHE A 66 -4.95 11.10 -8.25
C PHE A 66 -4.23 10.59 -9.49
N TRP A 67 -2.93 10.84 -9.56
CA TRP A 67 -2.06 10.32 -10.61
C TRP A 67 -1.53 8.96 -10.19
N VAL A 68 -1.74 7.94 -11.02
CA VAL A 68 -1.33 6.56 -10.73
C VAL A 68 -0.31 6.12 -11.77
N ALA A 69 0.79 5.53 -11.31
CA ALA A 69 1.82 4.94 -12.14
C ALA A 69 2.15 3.53 -11.67
N SER A 70 2.58 2.67 -12.60
CA SER A 70 3.05 1.32 -12.29
C SER A 70 4.13 0.89 -13.27
N ASN A 71 5.02 -0.02 -12.85
CA ASN A 71 6.20 -0.45 -13.62
C ASN A 71 5.85 -1.05 -14.98
N ASN A 72 4.74 -1.77 -15.08
CA ASN A 72 4.28 -2.37 -16.33
C ASN A 72 2.93 -1.79 -16.81
N GLY A 73 2.71 -0.49 -16.52
CA GLY A 73 1.46 0.20 -16.83
C GLY A 73 0.34 -0.09 -15.83
N VAL A 74 -0.58 0.86 -15.70
CA VAL A 74 -1.69 0.73 -14.75
C VAL A 74 -2.82 -0.06 -15.38
N SER A 75 -3.14 -1.22 -14.80
CA SER A 75 -4.26 -2.04 -15.28
C SER A 75 -5.62 -1.43 -14.94
N THR A 76 -6.64 -1.69 -15.76
CA THR A 76 -8.05 -1.32 -15.46
C THR A 76 -8.56 -1.93 -14.16
N ARG A 77 -8.04 -3.11 -13.81
CA ARG A 77 -8.31 -3.77 -12.52
C ARG A 77 -7.77 -2.95 -11.34
N THR A 78 -6.59 -2.34 -11.49
CA THR A 78 -5.98 -1.50 -10.45
C THR A 78 -6.72 -0.18 -10.31
N THR A 79 -7.02 0.51 -11.42
CA THR A 79 -7.79 1.77 -11.35
C THR A 79 -9.18 1.57 -10.76
N GLY A 80 -9.91 0.53 -11.20
CA GLY A 80 -11.24 0.22 -10.65
C GLY A 80 -11.21 -0.26 -9.20
N PHE A 81 -10.10 -0.81 -8.71
CA PHE A 81 -9.93 -1.10 -7.30
C PHE A 81 -9.66 0.18 -6.49
N LEU A 82 -8.75 1.04 -6.96
CA LEU A 82 -8.44 2.30 -6.30
C LEU A 82 -9.68 3.20 -6.20
N ASP A 83 -10.49 3.27 -7.25
CA ASP A 83 -11.74 4.03 -7.27
C ASP A 83 -12.72 3.54 -6.18
N ARG A 84 -12.90 2.23 -6.04
CA ARG A 84 -13.72 1.66 -4.95
C ARG A 84 -13.15 1.96 -3.57
N VAL A 85 -11.83 1.87 -3.40
CA VAL A 85 -11.16 2.22 -2.13
C VAL A 85 -11.43 3.68 -1.77
N LEU A 86 -11.25 4.60 -2.71
CA LEU A 86 -11.50 6.03 -2.50
C LEU A 86 -12.97 6.32 -2.18
N CYS A 87 -13.91 5.68 -2.90
CA CYS A 87 -15.34 5.77 -2.59
C CYS A 87 -15.65 5.29 -1.16
N SER A 88 -15.12 4.12 -0.75
CA SER A 88 -15.33 3.60 0.62
C SER A 88 -14.77 4.53 1.69
N LEU A 89 -13.58 5.10 1.47
CA LEU A 89 -12.96 6.06 2.39
C LEU A 89 -13.77 7.36 2.47
N GLN A 90 -14.32 7.83 1.35
CA GLN A 90 -15.23 8.98 1.33
C GLN A 90 -16.50 8.68 2.12
N SER A 91 -17.11 7.50 1.94
CA SER A 91 -18.28 7.08 2.73
C SER A 91 -17.98 7.08 4.23
N ILE A 92 -16.84 6.50 4.64
CA ILE A 92 -16.39 6.51 6.05
C ILE A 92 -16.26 7.95 6.59
N SER A 93 -15.76 8.89 5.78
CA SER A 93 -15.56 10.28 6.21
C SER A 93 -16.86 11.04 6.49
N VAL A 94 -17.98 10.62 5.88
CA VAL A 94 -19.30 11.26 6.03
C VAL A 94 -20.28 10.45 6.88
N CYS A 95 -19.92 9.23 7.29
CA CYS A 95 -20.73 8.40 8.17
C CYS A 95 -20.95 9.07 9.53
N GLN A 96 -22.21 9.06 9.99
CA GLN A 96 -22.61 9.66 11.26
C GLN A 96 -22.66 8.65 12.41
N THR A 97 -22.70 7.34 12.11
CA THR A 97 -22.81 6.28 13.10
C THR A 97 -21.60 5.37 13.07
N GLU A 98 -21.16 4.96 14.26
CA GLU A 98 -20.01 4.08 14.44
C GLU A 98 -20.25 2.68 13.84
N SER A 99 -21.50 2.20 13.88
CA SER A 99 -21.89 0.90 13.31
C SER A 99 -21.80 0.88 11.78
N ALA A 100 -22.24 1.95 11.11
CA ALA A 100 -22.12 2.07 9.66
C ALA A 100 -20.65 2.19 9.25
N ARG A 101 -19.88 3.02 9.97
CA ARG A 101 -18.44 3.16 9.78
C ARG A 101 -17.72 1.82 9.89
N SER A 102 -17.94 1.09 10.98
CA SER A 102 -17.33 -0.23 11.22
C SER A 102 -17.65 -1.24 10.12
N THR A 103 -18.89 -1.20 9.59
CA THR A 103 -19.31 -2.07 8.50
C THR A 103 -18.54 -1.76 7.22
N THR A 104 -18.46 -0.48 6.82
CA THR A 104 -17.70 -0.06 5.63
C THR A 104 -16.19 -0.34 5.78
N GLU A 105 -15.63 -0.17 6.98
CA GLU A 105 -14.23 -0.53 7.26
C GLU A 105 -13.99 -2.04 7.07
N ALA A 106 -14.89 -2.89 7.54
CA ALA A 106 -14.79 -4.34 7.35
C ALA A 106 -14.90 -4.75 5.88
N GLU A 107 -15.80 -4.12 5.11
CA GLU A 107 -15.94 -4.34 3.67
C GLU A 107 -14.69 -3.91 2.89
N LEU A 108 -14.14 -2.73 3.22
CA LEU A 108 -12.90 -2.22 2.64
C LEU A 108 -11.74 -3.17 2.94
N PHE A 109 -11.61 -3.65 4.18
CA PHE A 109 -10.60 -4.63 4.56
C PHE A 109 -10.71 -5.91 3.71
N GLN A 110 -11.92 -6.48 3.59
CA GLN A 110 -12.15 -7.67 2.77
C GLN A 110 -11.82 -7.42 1.30
N MET A 111 -12.13 -6.25 0.76
CA MET A 111 -11.81 -5.88 -0.60
C MET A 111 -10.29 -5.83 -0.84
N CYS A 112 -9.53 -5.23 0.07
CA CYS A 112 -8.06 -5.19 0.02
C CYS A 112 -7.45 -6.59 0.05
N ILE A 113 -7.93 -7.47 0.96
CA ILE A 113 -7.46 -8.86 1.05
C ILE A 113 -7.75 -9.63 -0.23
N LYS A 114 -8.98 -9.52 -0.77
CA LYS A 114 -9.36 -10.17 -2.04
C LYS A 114 -8.52 -9.68 -3.21
N PHE A 115 -8.21 -8.39 -3.24
CA PHE A 115 -7.38 -7.81 -4.29
C PHE A 115 -5.94 -8.33 -4.23
N GLY A 116 -5.32 -8.31 -3.04
CA GLY A 116 -3.94 -8.72 -2.79
C GLY A 116 -3.69 -10.22 -2.61
N ILE A 117 -4.72 -11.07 -2.68
CA ILE A 117 -4.63 -12.49 -2.31
C ILE A 117 -3.55 -13.27 -3.08
N ARG A 118 -3.27 -12.89 -4.33
CA ARG A 118 -2.24 -13.52 -5.16
C ARG A 118 -0.85 -13.30 -4.54
N ARG A 119 -0.55 -12.08 -4.11
CA ARG A 119 0.69 -11.74 -3.41
C ARG A 119 0.81 -12.45 -2.06
N VAL A 120 -0.26 -12.49 -1.26
CA VAL A 120 -0.28 -13.20 0.03
C VAL A 120 0.04 -14.69 -0.17
N LYS A 121 -0.62 -15.35 -1.13
CA LYS A 121 -0.36 -16.76 -1.47
C LYS A 121 1.07 -16.99 -1.95
N ALA A 122 1.62 -16.05 -2.73
CA ALA A 122 3.01 -16.13 -3.18
C ALA A 122 4.00 -16.11 -2.00
N TYR A 123 3.82 -15.18 -1.05
CA TYR A 123 4.65 -15.14 0.15
C TYR A 123 4.47 -16.37 1.03
N GLN A 124 3.23 -16.82 1.23
CA GLN A 124 2.95 -18.06 1.95
C GLN A 124 3.70 -19.26 1.35
N ALA A 125 3.66 -19.41 0.03
CA ALA A 125 4.36 -20.49 -0.67
C ALA A 125 5.89 -20.42 -0.48
N LEU A 126 6.47 -19.22 -0.52
CA LEU A 126 7.89 -18.98 -0.30
C LEU A 126 8.31 -19.30 1.14
N LEU A 127 7.50 -18.91 2.12
CA LEU A 127 7.77 -19.11 3.54
C LEU A 127 7.60 -20.58 3.97
N ARG A 128 6.81 -21.37 3.24
CA ARG A 128 6.50 -22.76 3.63
C ARG A 128 7.75 -23.62 3.84
N LYS A 129 8.69 -23.63 2.89
CA LYS A 129 9.90 -24.46 2.98
C LYS A 129 10.84 -24.00 4.12
N PRO A 130 11.19 -22.71 4.25
CA PRO A 130 11.96 -22.21 5.40
C PRO A 130 11.31 -22.55 6.75
N LEU A 131 10.00 -22.33 6.89
CA LEU A 131 9.29 -22.63 8.13
C LEU A 131 9.35 -24.11 8.50
N GLN A 132 9.21 -25.01 7.52
CA GLN A 132 9.38 -26.45 7.73
C GLN A 132 10.79 -26.80 8.20
N GLN A 133 11.82 -26.13 7.65
CA GLN A 133 13.20 -26.35 8.07
C GLN A 133 13.45 -25.84 9.49
N CYS A 134 12.94 -24.66 9.84
CA CYS A 134 13.02 -24.12 11.20
C CYS A 134 12.38 -25.09 12.21
N LEU A 135 11.18 -25.61 11.90
CA LEU A 135 10.49 -26.57 12.76
C LEU A 135 11.29 -27.88 12.96
N LYS A 136 11.94 -28.39 11.91
CA LYS A 136 12.81 -29.57 12.02
C LYS A 136 14.01 -29.32 12.93
N ASN A 137 14.67 -28.17 12.77
CA ASN A 137 15.83 -27.82 13.59
C ASN A 137 15.46 -27.64 15.06
N LEU A 138 14.34 -26.97 15.35
CA LEU A 138 13.86 -26.78 16.72
C LEU A 138 13.57 -28.11 17.43
N LYS A 139 12.99 -29.09 16.72
CA LYS A 139 12.76 -30.43 17.29
C LYS A 139 14.07 -31.14 17.63
N ARG A 140 15.03 -31.11 16.71
CA ARG A 140 16.36 -31.71 16.92
C ARG A 140 17.11 -31.10 18.11
N SER A 141 17.01 -29.78 18.29
CA SER A 141 17.64 -29.09 19.43
C SER A 141 16.94 -29.37 20.77
N GLY A 142 15.63 -29.65 20.76
CA GLY A 142 14.90 -30.05 21.97
C GLY A 142 15.21 -31.48 22.42
N GLU A 143 15.43 -32.41 21.47
CA GLU A 143 15.82 -33.79 21.75
C GLU A 143 17.25 -33.87 22.33
N GLN A 144 18.16 -33.00 21.91
CA GLN A 144 19.54 -32.94 22.40
C GLN A 144 19.71 -32.29 23.78
N ALA A 145 18.69 -31.60 24.31
CA ALA A 145 18.71 -30.96 25.62
C ALA A 145 18.02 -31.80 26.72
N GLY A 146 17.48 -32.96 26.36
CA GLY A 146 16.78 -33.88 27.27
C GLY A 146 17.54 -35.17 27.60
N GLU A 147 18.78 -35.32 27.10
CA GLU A 147 19.77 -36.31 27.55
C GLU A 147 20.79 -35.65 28.48
#